data_AF-A0A0Q5TK46-F1
#
_entry.id   AF-A0A0Q5TK46-F1
#
_cell.length_a   1.000
_cell.length_b   1.000
_cell.length_c   1.000
_cell.angle_alpha   90.00
_cell.angle_beta   90.00
_cell.angle_gamma   90.00
#
_symmetry.space_group_name_H-M   'P 1'
#
loop_
_entity.id
_entity.type
_entity.pdbx_description
1 polymer ?
#
loop_
_entity_poly.entity_id
_entity_poly.type
_entity_poly.pdbx_seq_one_letter_code
_entity_poly.pdbx_strand_id
1 'polypeptide(L)'
;MKWRIGCSGFYYREWKEEFYPAGLAQKNWFTYYCEHFNTIEINSTFYKMPTQNSFDKWYNESPEDFLFTIKGPRLITHYKQFKECETLLADFYLAIKDGLKEKLGCVLFQFPPKFAFSEERYNLLLENLDPQFKNVLEFRNISWLDDEILARFTADNITISGQNYPSPLPNTVIKTSNTLYYRFHGNPVLYKSEYELGIIEDFAKQLTNKAQDVFVYFNNTWGVGAIRNAKQLQQLVSTGNGAAIVK
;
A
#
# COMPACT_ATOMS: atom_id res chain seq x y z
N MET A 1 -18.06 0.65 -1.64
CA MET A 1 -16.61 0.86 -1.48
C MET A 1 -16.28 0.84 0.00
N LYS A 2 -15.35 0.00 0.42
CA LYS A 2 -14.73 0.02 1.74
C LYS A 2 -13.38 0.71 1.62
N TRP A 3 -13.24 1.85 2.29
CA TRP A 3 -12.01 2.65 2.24
C TRP A 3 -11.04 2.19 3.33
N ARG A 4 -9.81 1.89 2.92
CA ARG A 4 -8.66 1.59 3.77
C ARG A 4 -7.63 2.68 3.52
N ILE A 5 -7.63 3.71 4.36
CA ILE A 5 -6.78 4.89 4.20
C ILE A 5 -5.77 4.92 5.33
N GLY A 6 -4.49 4.99 4.98
CA GLY A 6 -3.41 5.05 5.96
C GLY A 6 -2.11 5.56 5.37
N CYS A 7 -1.04 5.34 6.11
CA CYS A 7 0.31 5.74 5.76
C CYS A 7 1.21 4.51 5.56
N SER A 8 2.33 4.75 4.88
CA SER A 8 3.39 3.78 4.64
C SER A 8 4.34 3.63 5.82
N GLY A 9 3.79 3.29 6.99
CA GLY A 9 4.50 3.19 8.26
C GLY A 9 3.89 4.09 9.34
N PHE A 10 4.38 3.95 10.57
CA PHE A 10 3.87 4.67 11.75
C PHE A 10 4.99 5.16 12.68
N TYR A 11 6.26 4.90 12.38
CA TYR A 11 7.34 5.23 13.29
C TYR A 11 8.23 6.33 12.69
N TYR A 12 7.81 7.58 12.89
CA TYR A 12 8.49 8.77 12.40
C TYR A 12 8.64 9.78 13.55
N ARG A 13 9.85 10.28 13.77
CA ARG A 13 10.13 11.19 14.91
C ARG A 13 9.48 12.54 14.71
N GLU A 14 9.37 12.96 13.46
CA GLU A 14 8.73 14.18 12.99
C GLU A 14 7.23 14.21 13.28
N TRP A 15 6.62 13.06 13.60
CA TRP A 15 5.20 12.97 13.96
C TRP A 15 4.96 13.19 15.46
N LYS A 16 6.03 13.24 16.27
CA LYS A 16 5.92 13.57 17.69
C LYS A 16 5.39 14.99 17.84
N GLU A 17 4.43 15.17 18.75
CA GLU A 17 3.74 16.44 19.06
C GLU A 17 2.89 17.03 17.91
N GLU A 18 3.07 16.57 16.68
CA GLU A 18 2.23 16.92 15.52
C GLU A 18 1.07 15.94 15.30
N PHE A 19 1.33 14.65 15.48
CA PHE A 19 0.33 13.58 15.40
C PHE A 19 0.28 12.80 16.71
N TYR A 20 1.43 12.39 17.24
CA TYR A 20 1.51 11.74 18.54
C TYR A 20 1.44 12.78 19.66
N PRO A 21 0.54 12.66 20.64
CA PRO A 21 0.44 13.59 21.75
C PRO A 21 1.76 13.81 22.47
N ALA A 22 1.96 15.02 22.99
CA ALA A 22 3.11 15.36 23.82
C ALA A 22 3.25 14.36 24.97
N GLY A 23 4.45 13.80 25.15
CA GLY A 23 4.73 12.82 26.19
C GLY A 23 4.26 11.38 25.91
N LEU A 24 3.60 11.10 24.78
CA LEU A 24 3.21 9.73 24.44
C LEU A 24 4.45 8.85 24.23
N ALA A 25 4.56 7.80 25.05
CA ALA A 25 5.65 6.83 24.93
C ALA A 25 5.63 6.15 23.56
N GLN A 26 6.80 6.03 22.92
CA GLN A 26 6.96 5.45 21.58
C GLN A 26 6.36 4.05 21.43
N LYS A 27 6.38 3.24 22.50
CA LYS A 27 5.79 1.90 22.50
C LYS A 27 4.28 1.91 22.21
N ASN A 28 3.60 3.01 22.51
CA ASN A 28 2.15 3.21 22.33
C ASN A 28 1.81 3.91 21.00
N TRP A 29 2.81 4.32 20.20
CA TRP A 29 2.56 5.02 18.92
C TRP A 29 1.78 4.16 17.93
N PHE A 30 1.96 2.84 17.96
CA PHE A 30 1.21 1.92 17.11
C PHE A 30 -0.29 1.91 17.45
N THR A 31 -0.62 1.70 18.72
CA THR A 31 -2.02 1.72 19.20
C THR A 31 -2.67 3.07 18.89
N TYR A 32 -1.97 4.17 19.17
CA TYR A 32 -2.46 5.51 18.84
C TYR A 32 -2.69 5.72 17.34
N TYR A 33 -1.79 5.20 16.49
CA TYR A 33 -1.98 5.25 15.04
C TYR A 33 -3.27 4.51 14.62
N CYS A 34 -3.57 3.37 15.23
CA CYS A 34 -4.78 2.58 14.96
C CYS A 34 -6.08 3.27 15.39
N GLU A 35 -6.03 4.25 16.31
CA GLU A 35 -7.20 5.07 16.68
C GLU A 35 -7.58 6.07 15.57
N HIS A 36 -6.66 6.37 14.65
CA HIS A 36 -6.85 7.38 13.61
C HIS A 36 -6.95 6.80 12.19
N PHE A 37 -6.41 5.62 11.95
CA PHE A 37 -6.41 4.96 10.65
C PHE A 37 -6.85 3.51 10.78
N ASN A 38 -7.51 3.00 9.74
CA ASN A 38 -7.99 1.61 9.70
C ASN A 38 -7.08 0.67 8.91
N THR A 39 -5.92 1.18 8.46
CA THR A 39 -4.91 0.38 7.79
C THR A 39 -3.52 0.98 7.89
N ILE A 40 -2.52 0.14 7.64
CA ILE A 40 -1.13 0.54 7.48
C ILE A 40 -0.44 -0.29 6.40
N GLU A 41 0.48 0.34 5.68
CA GLU A 41 1.42 -0.37 4.81
C GLU A 41 2.78 -0.53 5.51
N ILE A 42 3.17 -1.77 5.77
CA ILE A 42 4.45 -2.11 6.39
C ILE A 42 5.50 -2.29 5.30
N ASN A 43 6.46 -1.37 5.28
CA ASN A 43 7.59 -1.39 4.37
C ASN A 43 8.87 -1.98 4.98
N SER A 44 8.95 -2.17 6.30
CA SER A 44 10.15 -2.71 6.96
C SER A 44 10.49 -4.12 6.48
N THR A 45 9.48 -4.91 6.11
CA THR A 45 9.56 -6.24 5.48
C THR A 45 10.36 -6.26 4.19
N PHE A 46 10.43 -5.13 3.49
CA PHE A 46 11.29 -4.96 2.33
C PHE A 46 12.76 -5.21 2.65
N TYR A 47 13.20 -4.87 3.87
CA TYR A 47 14.59 -5.01 4.31
C TYR A 47 14.81 -6.25 5.17
N LYS A 48 13.82 -6.61 6.01
CA LYS A 48 13.92 -7.74 6.93
C LYS A 48 12.53 -8.26 7.28
N MET A 49 12.38 -9.58 7.29
CA MET A 49 11.14 -10.22 7.75
C MET A 49 10.80 -9.80 9.20
N PRO A 50 9.52 -9.50 9.51
CA PRO A 50 9.08 -9.28 10.87
C PRO A 50 9.37 -10.50 11.73
N THR A 51 9.69 -10.27 13.00
CA THR A 51 9.79 -11.35 13.98
C THR A 51 8.40 -11.79 14.40
N GLN A 52 8.27 -13.00 14.95
CA GLN A 52 7.01 -13.47 15.54
C GLN A 52 6.46 -12.46 16.56
N ASN A 53 7.30 -11.95 17.46
CA ASN A 53 6.90 -10.91 18.41
C ASN A 53 6.36 -9.63 17.74
N SER A 54 6.86 -9.28 16.55
CA SER A 54 6.33 -8.12 15.81
C SER A 54 4.93 -8.41 15.27
N PHE A 55 4.71 -9.60 14.70
CA PHE A 55 3.39 -10.05 14.27
C PHE A 55 2.42 -10.14 15.44
N ASP A 56 2.81 -10.78 16.55
CA ASP A 56 1.97 -10.90 17.75
C ASP A 56 1.58 -9.51 18.27
N LYS A 57 2.55 -8.58 18.33
CA LYS A 57 2.27 -7.20 18.75
C LYS A 57 1.27 -6.52 17.82
N TRP A 58 1.51 -6.55 16.51
CA TRP A 58 0.63 -5.93 15.53
C TRP A 58 -0.77 -6.52 15.54
N TYR A 59 -0.88 -7.85 15.60
CA TYR A 59 -2.14 -8.55 15.63
C TYR A 59 -2.94 -8.24 16.92
N ASN A 60 -2.29 -8.29 18.08
CA ASN A 60 -2.97 -8.11 19.36
C ASN A 60 -3.29 -6.65 19.70
N GLU A 61 -2.46 -5.69 19.28
CA GLU A 61 -2.65 -4.27 19.63
C GLU A 61 -3.51 -3.48 18.62
N SER A 62 -3.79 -4.05 17.45
CA SER A 62 -4.66 -3.43 16.44
C SER A 62 -6.14 -3.78 16.66
N PRO A 63 -7.08 -2.89 16.29
CA PRO A 63 -8.51 -3.21 16.24
C PRO A 63 -8.83 -4.41 15.34
N GLU A 64 -10.01 -5.01 15.52
CA GLU A 64 -10.45 -6.19 14.76
C GLU A 64 -10.48 -5.92 13.24
N ASP A 65 -11.02 -4.78 12.82
CA ASP A 65 -11.15 -4.41 11.39
C ASP A 65 -9.93 -3.67 10.82
N PHE A 66 -8.82 -3.60 11.56
CA PHE A 66 -7.60 -2.96 11.10
C PHE A 66 -6.82 -3.89 10.17
N LEU A 67 -6.51 -3.41 8.96
CA LEU A 67 -5.82 -4.22 7.95
C LEU A 67 -4.37 -3.79 7.72
N PHE A 68 -3.48 -4.76 7.55
CA PHE A 68 -2.09 -4.55 7.20
C PHE A 68 -1.84 -4.88 5.74
N THR A 69 -1.24 -3.97 4.98
CA THR A 69 -0.58 -4.31 3.73
C THR A 69 0.89 -4.57 4.00
N ILE A 70 1.42 -5.71 3.55
CA ILE A 70 2.82 -6.07 3.74
C ILE A 70 3.57 -5.97 2.42
N LYS A 71 4.67 -5.20 2.41
CA LYS A 71 5.53 -5.09 1.24
C LYS A 71 6.43 -6.33 1.13
N GLY A 72 6.47 -6.95 -0.05
CA GLY A 72 7.35 -8.08 -0.35
C GLY A 72 8.83 -7.73 -0.17
N PRO A 73 9.67 -8.71 0.21
CA PRO A 73 11.11 -8.51 0.39
C PRO A 73 11.80 -7.89 -0.85
N ARG A 74 12.79 -7.03 -0.60
CA ARG A 74 13.64 -6.45 -1.65
C ARG A 74 14.39 -7.52 -2.45
N LEU A 75 14.76 -8.61 -1.78
CA LEU A 75 15.37 -9.79 -2.41
C LEU A 75 14.54 -10.28 -3.59
N ILE A 76 13.22 -10.40 -3.40
CA ILE A 76 12.30 -10.93 -4.40
C ILE A 76 12.08 -9.92 -5.54
N THR A 77 11.81 -8.65 -5.23
CA THR A 77 11.38 -7.66 -6.24
C THR A 77 12.52 -6.93 -6.96
N HIS A 78 13.65 -6.70 -6.30
CA HIS A 78 14.72 -5.84 -6.84
C HIS A 78 15.95 -6.64 -7.29
N TYR A 79 16.32 -7.67 -6.52
CA TYR A 79 17.52 -8.46 -6.81
C TYR A 79 17.20 -9.67 -7.70
N LYS A 80 16.31 -10.54 -7.25
CA LYS A 80 15.89 -11.72 -8.02
C LYS A 80 14.83 -11.41 -9.08
N GLN A 81 14.04 -10.36 -8.87
CA GLN A 81 12.96 -9.96 -9.79
C GLN A 81 12.05 -11.15 -10.13
N PHE A 82 11.64 -11.89 -9.09
CA PHE A 82 10.83 -13.11 -9.15
C PHE A 82 11.51 -14.35 -9.78
N LYS A 83 12.77 -14.26 -10.24
CA LYS A 83 13.50 -15.43 -10.75
C LYS A 83 13.94 -16.33 -9.60
N GLU A 84 13.59 -17.62 -9.69
CA GLU A 84 13.95 -18.65 -8.70
C GLU A 84 13.61 -18.18 -7.27
N CYS A 85 12.34 -17.87 -7.06
CA CYS A 85 11.81 -17.28 -5.83
C CYS A 85 10.69 -18.12 -5.21
N GLU A 86 10.39 -19.30 -5.74
CA GLU A 86 9.24 -20.13 -5.38
C GLU A 86 9.22 -20.41 -3.87
N THR A 87 10.32 -20.93 -3.31
CA THR A 87 10.44 -21.17 -1.87
C THR A 87 10.42 -19.86 -1.06
N LEU A 88 11.11 -18.81 -1.53
CA LEU A 88 11.16 -17.52 -0.82
C LEU A 88 9.78 -16.86 -0.73
N LEU A 89 8.98 -16.98 -1.80
CA LEU A 89 7.61 -16.48 -1.86
C LEU A 89 6.70 -17.33 -0.98
N ALA A 90 6.79 -18.67 -1.07
CA ALA A 90 5.99 -19.56 -0.24
C ALA A 90 6.23 -19.30 1.26
N ASP A 91 7.49 -19.22 1.69
CA ASP A 91 7.86 -18.93 3.07
C ASP A 91 7.37 -17.53 3.50
N PHE A 92 7.49 -16.54 2.61
CA PHE A 92 7.03 -15.18 2.87
C PHE A 92 5.50 -15.14 3.05
N TYR A 93 4.74 -15.73 2.12
CA TYR A 93 3.29 -15.81 2.16
C TYR A 93 2.80 -16.54 3.41
N LEU A 94 3.42 -17.68 3.75
CA LEU A 94 3.08 -18.44 4.96
C LEU A 94 3.29 -17.60 6.21
N ALA A 95 4.46 -16.95 6.35
CA ALA A 95 4.78 -16.15 7.52
C ALA A 95 3.81 -14.99 7.74
N ILE A 96 3.44 -14.26 6.69
CA ILE A 96 2.51 -13.12 6.82
C ILE A 96 1.07 -13.59 7.05
N LYS A 97 0.67 -14.73 6.46
CA LYS A 97 -0.65 -15.32 6.64
C LYS A 97 -0.83 -15.79 8.09
N ASP A 98 0.15 -16.51 8.63
CA ASP A 98 0.10 -17.02 9.99
C ASP A 98 0.20 -15.89 11.04
N GLY A 99 1.04 -14.88 10.75
CA GLY A 99 1.27 -13.76 11.65
C GLY A 99 0.11 -12.76 11.75
N LEU A 100 -0.61 -12.52 10.65
CA LEU A 100 -1.65 -11.47 10.59
C LEU A 100 -3.06 -12.03 10.38
N LYS A 101 -3.19 -13.26 9.89
CA LYS A 101 -4.46 -13.96 9.73
C LYS A 101 -5.48 -13.11 8.97
N GLU A 102 -6.68 -12.91 9.52
CA GLU A 102 -7.74 -12.09 8.95
C GLU A 102 -7.39 -10.59 8.82
N LYS A 103 -6.37 -10.12 9.54
CA LYS A 103 -5.89 -8.73 9.46
C LYS A 103 -4.91 -8.51 8.30
N LEU A 104 -4.54 -9.55 7.54
CA LEU A 104 -3.77 -9.40 6.31
C LEU A 104 -4.64 -8.80 5.20
N GLY A 105 -4.35 -7.56 4.80
CA GLY A 105 -5.06 -6.81 3.77
C GLY A 105 -4.55 -7.12 2.36
N CYS A 106 -3.38 -6.61 1.99
CA CYS A 106 -2.76 -6.81 0.68
C CYS A 106 -1.30 -7.22 0.80
N VAL A 107 -0.75 -7.79 -0.28
CA VAL A 107 0.67 -8.09 -0.41
C VAL A 107 1.24 -7.26 -1.56
N LEU A 108 2.08 -6.28 -1.25
CA LEU A 108 2.60 -5.33 -2.23
C LEU A 108 3.97 -5.78 -2.76
N PHE A 109 4.08 -6.01 -4.06
CA PHE A 109 5.33 -6.21 -4.77
C PHE A 109 5.64 -5.01 -5.66
N GLN A 110 6.55 -4.14 -5.19
CA GLN A 110 6.99 -2.97 -5.94
C GLN A 110 8.32 -3.25 -6.64
N PHE A 111 8.37 -2.99 -7.95
CA PHE A 111 9.52 -3.26 -8.82
C PHE A 111 10.30 -1.99 -9.18
N PRO A 112 11.64 -2.08 -9.32
CA PRO A 112 12.48 -0.90 -9.59
C PRO A 112 12.28 -0.35 -11.02
N PRO A 113 12.69 0.90 -11.30
CA PRO A 113 12.56 1.51 -12.63
C PRO A 113 13.25 0.74 -13.77
N LYS A 114 14.25 -0.07 -13.46
CA LYS A 114 14.97 -0.91 -14.45
C LYS A 114 14.21 -2.17 -14.84
N PHE A 115 13.15 -2.53 -14.13
CA PHE A 115 12.31 -3.68 -14.45
C PHE A 115 11.33 -3.29 -15.57
N ALA A 116 11.77 -3.33 -16.82
CA ALA A 116 10.94 -3.05 -17.99
C ALA A 116 10.08 -4.27 -18.35
N PHE A 117 8.96 -4.03 -19.04
CA PHE A 117 8.09 -5.09 -19.54
C PHE A 117 8.85 -6.04 -20.48
N SER A 118 8.56 -7.32 -20.35
CA SER A 118 8.80 -8.35 -21.35
C SER A 118 7.80 -9.48 -21.11
N GLU A 119 7.45 -10.23 -22.15
CA GLU A 119 6.56 -11.39 -22.01
C GLU A 119 7.09 -12.41 -21.00
N GLU A 120 8.40 -12.66 -20.99
CA GLU A 120 9.04 -13.54 -19.99
C GLU A 120 8.75 -13.06 -18.56
N ARG A 121 8.89 -11.76 -18.30
CA ARG A 121 8.63 -11.21 -16.96
C ARG A 121 7.15 -11.23 -16.60
N TYR A 122 6.27 -10.97 -17.56
CA TYR A 122 4.83 -11.05 -17.33
C TYR A 122 4.44 -12.47 -16.89
N ASN A 123 4.86 -13.49 -17.65
CA ASN A 123 4.57 -14.89 -17.34
C ASN A 123 5.17 -15.30 -15.99
N LEU A 124 6.42 -14.89 -15.72
CA LEU A 124 7.09 -15.17 -14.46
C LEU A 124 6.33 -14.60 -13.25
N LEU A 125 5.75 -13.40 -13.37
CA LEU A 125 4.91 -12.84 -12.31
C LEU A 125 3.68 -13.70 -12.09
N LEU A 126 2.94 -14.08 -13.15
CA LEU A 126 1.74 -14.90 -13.03
C LEU A 126 2.00 -16.28 -12.40
N GLU A 127 3.10 -16.91 -12.79
CA GLU A 127 3.49 -18.24 -12.29
C GLU A 127 3.81 -18.24 -10.79
N ASN A 128 4.23 -17.10 -10.24
CA ASN A 128 4.76 -17.00 -8.88
C ASN A 128 3.80 -16.34 -7.88
N LEU A 129 2.75 -15.66 -8.35
CA LEU A 129 1.76 -15.07 -7.46
C LEU A 129 0.80 -16.13 -6.93
N ASP A 130 0.68 -16.22 -5.60
CA ASP A 130 -0.32 -17.10 -4.99
C ASP A 130 -1.71 -16.41 -5.04
N PRO A 131 -2.68 -16.98 -5.80
CA PRO A 131 -4.00 -16.37 -5.98
C PRO A 131 -4.86 -16.34 -4.71
N GLN A 132 -4.46 -17.02 -3.62
CA GLN A 132 -5.13 -16.91 -2.33
C GLN A 132 -4.95 -15.54 -1.66
N PHE A 133 -3.94 -14.77 -2.10
CA PHE A 133 -3.59 -13.47 -1.53
C PHE A 133 -4.08 -12.32 -2.42
N LYS A 134 -4.44 -11.19 -1.79
CA LYS A 134 -4.70 -9.93 -2.50
C LYS A 134 -3.37 -9.30 -2.92
N ASN A 135 -2.79 -9.83 -4.00
CA ASN A 135 -1.51 -9.36 -4.54
C ASN A 135 -1.68 -8.02 -5.27
N VAL A 136 -0.72 -7.13 -5.03
CA VAL A 136 -0.63 -5.81 -5.64
C VAL A 136 0.74 -5.66 -6.27
N LEU A 137 0.79 -5.38 -7.57
CA LEU A 137 2.03 -5.09 -8.27
C LEU A 137 2.18 -3.58 -8.49
N GLU A 138 3.36 -3.04 -8.22
CA GLU A 138 3.67 -1.64 -8.49
C GLU A 138 4.90 -1.51 -9.38
N PHE A 139 4.71 -0.94 -10.57
CA PHE A 139 5.77 -0.77 -11.54
C PHE A 139 6.27 0.67 -11.57
N ARG A 140 7.60 0.83 -11.52
CA ARG A 140 8.28 2.13 -11.70
C ARG A 140 8.80 2.35 -13.11
N ASN A 141 8.52 1.42 -14.02
CA ASN A 141 8.86 1.54 -15.43
C ASN A 141 7.57 1.69 -16.24
N ILE A 142 7.52 2.71 -17.09
CA ILE A 142 6.32 3.07 -17.86
C ILE A 142 5.85 1.99 -18.82
N SER A 143 6.76 1.10 -19.28
CA SER A 143 6.42 0.02 -20.23
C SER A 143 5.43 -1.00 -19.68
N TRP A 144 5.15 -1.02 -18.37
CA TRP A 144 4.10 -1.86 -17.77
C TRP A 144 2.72 -1.19 -17.70
N LEU A 145 2.66 0.12 -17.91
CA LEU A 145 1.46 0.94 -17.70
C LEU A 145 0.78 1.27 -19.04
N ASP A 146 0.89 0.35 -19.99
CA ASP A 146 0.20 0.37 -21.28
C ASP A 146 -1.19 -0.27 -21.14
N ASP A 147 -2.19 0.26 -21.84
CA ASP A 147 -3.58 -0.19 -21.71
C ASP A 147 -3.78 -1.67 -22.10
N GLU A 148 -3.05 -2.19 -23.09
CA GLU A 148 -3.14 -3.60 -23.49
C GLU A 148 -2.56 -4.51 -22.41
N ILE A 149 -1.46 -4.10 -21.77
CA ILE A 149 -0.84 -4.84 -20.67
C ILE A 149 -1.73 -4.81 -19.42
N LEU A 150 -2.30 -3.65 -19.09
CA LEU A 150 -3.24 -3.51 -17.97
C LEU A 150 -4.53 -4.32 -18.19
N ALA A 151 -5.01 -4.44 -19.43
CA ALA A 151 -6.15 -5.28 -19.77
C ALA A 151 -5.87 -6.77 -19.48
N ARG A 152 -4.64 -7.24 -19.68
CA ARG A 152 -4.25 -8.62 -19.33
C ARG A 152 -4.31 -8.87 -17.81
N PHE A 153 -3.72 -7.98 -17.01
CA PHE A 153 -3.86 -8.06 -15.55
C PHE A 153 -5.32 -7.96 -15.08
N THR A 154 -6.17 -7.25 -15.83
CA THR A 154 -7.61 -7.18 -15.57
C THR A 154 -8.30 -8.52 -15.77
N ALA A 155 -7.95 -9.27 -16.83
CA ALA A 155 -8.49 -10.60 -17.08
C ALA A 155 -8.13 -11.59 -15.95
N ASP A 156 -6.94 -11.46 -15.38
CA ASP A 156 -6.46 -12.29 -14.27
C ASP A 156 -6.87 -11.77 -12.87
N ASN A 157 -7.62 -10.65 -12.81
CA ASN A 157 -8.03 -9.97 -11.57
C ASN A 157 -6.84 -9.66 -10.63
N ILE A 158 -5.69 -9.29 -11.20
CA ILE A 158 -4.47 -8.91 -10.46
C ILE A 158 -4.46 -7.40 -10.26
N THR A 159 -4.22 -6.95 -9.03
CA THR A 159 -4.25 -5.52 -8.69
C THR A 159 -2.95 -4.85 -9.12
N ILE A 160 -3.06 -3.81 -9.95
CA ILE A 160 -1.95 -2.91 -10.26
C ILE A 160 -2.10 -1.63 -9.43
N SER A 161 -1.03 -1.24 -8.73
CA SER A 161 -0.96 -0.02 -7.94
C SER A 161 -0.93 1.21 -8.84
N GLY A 162 -1.90 2.11 -8.68
CA GLY A 162 -1.77 3.50 -9.14
C GLY A 162 -0.83 4.28 -8.22
N GLN A 163 -0.22 5.34 -8.72
CA GLN A 163 0.80 6.06 -7.94
C GLN A 163 0.92 7.52 -8.32
N ASN A 164 1.06 8.40 -7.33
CA ASN A 164 1.60 9.74 -7.55
C ASN A 164 3.07 9.74 -7.15
N TYR A 165 3.96 9.83 -8.14
CA TYR A 165 5.41 9.69 -8.00
C TYR A 165 6.10 10.80 -8.79
N PRO A 166 7.25 11.34 -8.35
CA PRO A 166 7.96 12.42 -9.03
C PRO A 166 8.74 11.89 -10.25
N SER A 167 8.01 11.40 -11.25
CA SER A 167 8.51 10.97 -12.55
C SER A 167 7.41 11.06 -13.60
N PRO A 168 7.70 10.81 -14.89
CA PRO A 168 6.70 10.77 -15.96
C PRO A 168 5.67 9.62 -15.88
N LEU A 169 5.59 8.90 -14.75
CA LEU A 169 4.60 7.84 -14.57
C LEU A 169 3.19 8.47 -14.43
N PRO A 170 2.15 7.86 -15.02
CA PRO A 170 0.78 8.30 -14.86
C PRO A 170 0.39 8.39 -13.37
N ASN A 171 -0.27 9.47 -13.01
CA ASN A 171 -0.86 9.67 -11.69
C ASN A 171 -2.34 9.28 -11.63
N THR A 172 -2.83 8.61 -12.67
CA THR A 172 -4.21 8.17 -12.77
C THR A 172 -4.47 6.94 -11.92
N VAL A 173 -5.72 6.77 -11.53
CA VAL A 173 -6.23 5.55 -10.92
C VAL A 173 -6.16 4.41 -11.94
N ILE A 174 -5.62 3.27 -11.50
CA ILE A 174 -5.60 2.03 -12.28
C ILE A 174 -6.60 1.05 -11.66
N LYS A 175 -7.49 0.50 -12.49
CA LYS A 175 -8.50 -0.47 -12.05
C LYS A 175 -8.39 -1.77 -12.84
N THR A 176 -7.64 -2.72 -12.29
CA THR A 176 -7.44 -4.06 -12.88
C THR A 176 -8.05 -5.19 -12.03
N SER A 177 -8.67 -4.89 -10.90
CA SER A 177 -9.31 -5.90 -10.07
C SER A 177 -10.47 -5.31 -9.25
N ASN A 178 -11.13 -6.14 -8.44
CA ASN A 178 -12.12 -5.68 -7.46
C ASN A 178 -11.51 -4.86 -6.30
N THR A 179 -10.19 -4.89 -6.15
CA THR A 179 -9.40 -4.10 -5.20
C THR A 179 -8.73 -2.95 -5.95
N LEU A 180 -8.87 -1.74 -5.42
CA LEU A 180 -8.12 -0.59 -5.89
C LEU A 180 -6.98 -0.31 -4.92
N TYR A 181 -5.80 -0.01 -5.44
CA TYR A 181 -4.63 0.30 -4.64
C TYR A 181 -3.94 1.53 -5.19
N TYR A 182 -3.70 2.54 -4.35
CA TYR A 182 -3.04 3.76 -4.77
C TYR A 182 -2.03 4.26 -3.73
N ARG A 183 -0.88 4.76 -4.20
CA ARG A 183 0.17 5.30 -3.33
C ARG A 183 0.57 6.72 -3.68
N PHE A 184 0.55 7.59 -2.68
CA PHE A 184 1.04 8.96 -2.79
C PHE A 184 2.47 9.04 -2.28
N HIS A 185 3.46 9.18 -3.18
CA HIS A 185 4.87 9.14 -2.78
C HIS A 185 5.48 10.49 -2.41
N GLY A 186 4.88 11.59 -2.80
CA GLY A 186 5.41 12.94 -2.65
C GLY A 186 5.97 13.41 -3.98
N ASN A 187 5.37 14.45 -4.55
CA ASN A 187 5.73 15.05 -5.82
C ASN A 187 5.73 16.59 -5.64
N PRO A 188 6.80 17.33 -5.98
CA PRO A 188 7.98 16.93 -6.77
C PRO A 188 9.11 16.23 -6.01
N VAL A 189 9.10 16.22 -4.67
CA VAL A 189 10.17 15.62 -3.88
C VAL A 189 9.71 14.31 -3.25
N LEU A 190 10.35 13.22 -3.66
CA LEU A 190 10.04 11.88 -3.20
C LEU A 190 10.08 11.80 -1.67
N TYR A 191 9.01 11.23 -1.10
CA TYR A 191 8.72 11.04 0.32
C TYR A 191 8.53 12.32 1.14
N LYS A 192 8.72 13.51 0.57
CA LYS A 192 8.75 14.77 1.34
C LYS A 192 7.60 15.70 1.01
N SER A 193 7.21 15.78 -0.27
CA SER A 193 6.19 16.75 -0.68
C SER A 193 4.83 16.40 -0.09
N GLU A 194 4.28 17.32 0.70
CA GLU A 194 2.87 17.35 1.07
C GLU A 194 2.04 17.72 -0.17
N TYR A 195 0.86 17.12 -0.30
CA TYR A 195 -0.05 17.38 -1.41
C TYR A 195 -1.05 18.48 -1.05
N GLU A 196 -1.30 19.36 -2.01
CA GLU A 196 -2.45 20.27 -1.96
C GLU A 196 -3.76 19.48 -1.97
N LEU A 197 -4.79 20.00 -1.29
CA LEU A 197 -6.09 19.33 -1.16
C LEU A 197 -6.69 19.00 -2.54
N GLY A 198 -6.56 19.90 -3.52
CA GLY A 198 -7.06 19.69 -4.88
C GLY A 198 -6.52 18.42 -5.55
N ILE A 199 -5.26 18.03 -5.28
CA ILE A 199 -4.68 16.78 -5.83
C ILE A 199 -5.37 15.56 -5.23
N ILE A 200 -5.70 15.62 -3.94
CA ILE A 200 -6.40 14.53 -3.22
C ILE A 200 -7.86 14.45 -3.69
N GLU A 201 -8.51 15.59 -3.89
CA GLU A 201 -9.85 15.67 -4.46
C GLU A 201 -9.90 15.11 -5.88
N ASP A 202 -8.94 15.45 -6.72
CA ASP A 202 -8.88 14.96 -8.10
C ASP A 202 -8.61 13.46 -8.17
N PHE A 203 -7.82 12.91 -7.24
CA PHE A 203 -7.74 11.47 -7.06
C PHE A 203 -9.10 10.87 -6.65
N ALA A 204 -9.76 11.44 -5.64
CA ALA A 204 -11.04 10.91 -5.16
C ALA A 204 -12.13 10.94 -6.25
N LYS A 205 -12.16 11.98 -7.11
CA LYS A 205 -13.09 12.11 -8.24
C LYS A 205 -12.88 11.05 -9.33
N GLN A 206 -11.67 10.51 -9.47
CA GLN A 206 -11.40 9.41 -10.41
C GLN A 206 -12.06 8.09 -9.97
N LEU A 207 -12.43 7.97 -8.70
CA LEU A 207 -13.07 6.76 -8.19
C LEU A 207 -14.56 6.77 -8.45
N THR A 208 -15.04 5.71 -9.09
CA THR A 208 -16.47 5.45 -9.31
C THR A 208 -16.98 4.41 -8.32
N ASN A 209 -18.30 4.34 -8.09
CA ASN A 209 -18.97 3.41 -7.17
C ASN A 209 -18.80 1.89 -7.47
N LYS A 210 -17.87 1.51 -8.33
CA LYS A 210 -17.68 0.14 -8.84
C LYS A 210 -16.49 -0.63 -8.22
N ALA A 211 -15.75 -0.06 -7.28
CA ALA A 211 -14.71 -0.81 -6.53
C ALA A 211 -15.29 -1.36 -5.22
N GLN A 212 -14.86 -2.55 -4.79
CA GLN A 212 -15.31 -3.12 -3.52
C GLN A 212 -14.43 -2.63 -2.37
N ASP A 213 -13.11 -2.83 -2.49
CA ASP A 213 -12.11 -2.40 -1.52
C ASP A 213 -11.18 -1.34 -2.15
N VAL A 214 -10.89 -0.27 -1.42
CA VAL A 214 -10.01 0.82 -1.87
C VAL A 214 -8.93 1.04 -0.83
N PHE A 215 -7.69 0.68 -1.15
CA PHE A 215 -6.51 0.88 -0.32
C PHE A 215 -5.74 2.10 -0.81
N VAL A 216 -5.51 3.06 0.08
CA VAL A 216 -4.76 4.28 -0.21
C VAL A 216 -3.71 4.50 0.85
N TYR A 217 -2.45 4.58 0.42
CA TYR A 217 -1.32 4.79 1.31
C TYR A 217 -0.57 6.07 0.98
N PHE A 218 -0.42 6.92 1.97
CA PHE A 218 0.42 8.11 1.91
C PHE A 218 1.84 7.74 2.35
N ASN A 219 2.77 7.78 1.39
CA ASN A 219 4.18 7.47 1.56
C ASN A 219 5.07 8.71 1.57
N ASN A 220 4.50 9.91 1.47
CA ASN A 220 5.16 11.19 1.71
C ASN A 220 5.42 11.44 3.22
N THR A 221 6.13 10.50 3.84
CA THR A 221 6.29 10.34 5.29
C THR A 221 7.44 11.14 5.89
N TRP A 222 8.25 11.81 5.07
CA TRP A 222 9.28 12.73 5.57
C TRP A 222 8.63 14.06 5.97
N GLY A 223 8.46 14.25 7.28
CA GLY A 223 7.64 15.31 7.85
C GLY A 223 6.24 14.80 8.16
N VAL A 224 5.24 15.67 8.16
CA VAL A 224 3.86 15.35 8.59
C VAL A 224 2.85 15.28 7.44
N GLY A 225 3.31 15.47 6.20
CA GLY A 225 2.45 15.54 5.02
C GLY A 225 1.58 14.29 4.83
N ALA A 226 2.14 13.10 5.02
CA ALA A 226 1.38 11.85 4.92
C ALA A 226 0.17 11.80 5.87
N ILE A 227 0.34 12.20 7.14
CA ILE A 227 -0.76 12.22 8.12
C ILE A 227 -1.84 13.22 7.72
N ARG A 228 -1.44 14.44 7.35
CA ARG A 228 -2.36 15.50 6.96
C ARG A 228 -3.16 15.11 5.72
N ASN A 229 -2.48 14.61 4.70
CA ASN A 229 -3.11 14.19 3.45
C ASN A 229 -4.00 12.95 3.62
N ALA A 230 -3.61 11.99 4.46
CA ALA A 230 -4.46 10.84 4.78
C ALA A 230 -5.75 11.27 5.49
N LYS A 231 -5.67 12.19 6.46
CA LYS A 231 -6.84 12.75 7.15
C LYS A 231 -7.74 13.57 6.22
N GLN A 232 -7.15 14.35 5.30
CA GLN A 232 -7.90 15.07 4.27
C GLN A 232 -8.71 14.10 3.41
N LEU A 233 -8.11 13.00 2.95
CA LEU A 233 -8.84 11.98 2.17
C LEU A 233 -9.94 11.32 3.00
N GLN A 234 -9.68 10.95 4.26
CA GLN A 234 -10.70 10.40 5.16
C GLN A 234 -11.90 11.36 5.30
N GLN A 235 -11.64 12.66 5.48
CA GLN A 235 -12.69 13.66 5.59
C GLN A 235 -13.50 13.75 4.29
N LEU A 236 -12.83 13.86 3.14
CA LEU A 236 -13.47 13.95 1.82
C LEU A 236 -14.42 12.77 1.56
N VAL A 237 -13.98 11.54 1.83
CA VAL A 237 -14.78 10.34 1.55
C VAL A 237 -15.90 10.11 2.55
N SER A 238 -15.76 10.64 3.78
CA SER A 238 -16.83 10.60 4.80
C SER A 238 -17.96 11.58 4.51
N THR A 239 -17.65 12.74 3.93
CA THR A 239 -18.64 13.78 3.63
C THR A 239 -19.29 13.61 2.26
N GLY A 240 -18.58 13.01 1.29
CA GLY A 240 -19.03 12.88 -0.09
C GLY A 240 -19.87 11.64 -0.40
N ASN A 241 -19.84 10.62 0.46
CA ASN A 241 -20.63 9.40 0.29
C ASN A 241 -21.28 9.05 1.63
N GLY A 242 -22.55 8.64 1.63
CA GLY A 242 -23.13 7.89 2.75
C GLY A 242 -22.46 6.52 3.00
N ALA A 243 -21.22 6.33 2.55
CA ALA A 243 -20.37 5.19 2.85
C ALA A 243 -19.60 5.50 4.12
N ALA A 244 -20.05 4.91 5.23
CA ALA A 244 -19.33 4.95 6.48
C ALA A 244 -17.87 4.53 6.28
N ILE A 245 -16.92 5.35 6.75
CA ILE A 245 -15.63 4.81 7.15
C ILE A 245 -15.97 3.73 8.19
N VAL A 246 -15.62 2.49 7.88
CA VAL A 246 -15.78 1.40 8.85
C VAL A 246 -14.87 1.78 10.03
N LYS A 247 -15.51 2.14 11.15
CA LYS A 247 -14.88 2.42 12.43
C LYS A 247 -14.39 1.12 13.05
#